data_AF-A0A147KDN8-F1
#
_entry.id   AF-A0A147KDN8-F1
#
_cell.length_a   1.000
_cell.length_b   1.000
_cell.length_c   1.000
_cell.angle_alpha   90.00
_cell.angle_beta   90.00
_cell.angle_gamma   90.00
#
_symmetry.space_group_name_H-M   'P 1'
#
loop_
_entity.id
_entity.type
_entity.pdbx_description
1 polymer ?
#
loop_
_entity_poly.entity_id
_entity_poly.type
_entity_poly.pdbx_seq_one_letter_code
_entity_poly.pdbx_strand_id
1 'polypeptide(L)'
;MTPALRGRLARVRRRVEAVHEEWFAARWRQALRREDRRRADAFRAVLLRSLGVDDPASYETLDLVPYLVADLHEWHRRTGRERFGDTGVCC
;
A
#
# COMPACT_ATOMS: atom_id res chain seq x y z
N MET A 1 27.10 -37.63 -3.34
CA MET A 1 26.71 -36.54 -2.40
C MET A 1 25.20 -36.57 -2.17
N THR A 2 24.75 -36.84 -0.95
CA THR A 2 23.37 -37.29 -0.64
C THR A 2 22.31 -36.17 -0.66
N PRO A 3 21.13 -36.39 -1.27
CA PRO A 3 20.06 -35.39 -1.40
C PRO A 3 19.51 -34.89 -0.04
N ALA A 4 19.64 -35.70 1.02
CA ALA A 4 19.24 -35.33 2.38
C ALA A 4 20.03 -34.16 2.98
N LEU A 5 21.28 -33.95 2.57
CA LEU A 5 22.10 -32.82 3.02
C LEU A 5 21.66 -31.51 2.36
N ARG A 6 21.31 -31.54 1.05
CA ARG A 6 20.80 -30.37 0.32
C ARG A 6 19.47 -29.88 0.91
N GLY A 7 18.55 -30.79 1.26
CA GLY A 7 17.27 -30.42 1.88
C GLY A 7 17.44 -29.81 3.28
N ARG A 8 18.42 -30.27 4.06
CA ARG A 8 18.77 -29.66 5.36
C ARG A 8 19.35 -28.26 5.20
N LEU A 9 20.30 -28.07 4.28
CA LEU A 9 20.88 -26.76 3.99
C LEU A 9 19.84 -25.77 3.47
N ALA A 10 18.93 -26.20 2.59
CA ALA A 10 17.84 -25.35 2.09
C ALA A 10 16.91 -24.89 3.22
N ARG A 11 16.61 -25.74 4.20
CA ARG A 11 15.82 -25.36 5.38
C ARG A 11 16.56 -24.36 6.26
N VAL A 12 17.84 -24.60 6.53
CA VAL A 12 18.67 -23.68 7.33
C VAL A 12 18.75 -22.31 6.66
N ARG A 13 18.99 -22.26 5.33
CA ARG A 13 19.01 -21.01 4.57
C ARG A 13 17.70 -20.23 4.71
N ARG A 14 16.54 -20.87 4.48
CA ARG A 14 15.24 -20.20 4.65
C ARG A 14 15.02 -19.70 6.07
N ARG A 15 15.49 -20.43 7.09
CA ARG A 15 15.40 -20.03 8.50
C ARG A 15 16.23 -18.76 8.76
N VAL A 16 17.44 -18.72 8.22
CA VAL A 16 18.35 -17.57 8.33
C VAL A 16 17.79 -16.35 7.58
N GLU A 17 17.26 -16.55 6.38
CA GLU A 17 16.59 -15.48 5.60
C GLU A 17 15.42 -14.88 6.38
N ALA A 18 14.53 -15.71 6.94
CA ALA A 18 13.40 -15.24 7.74
C ALA A 18 13.82 -14.44 8.97
N VAL A 19 14.82 -14.93 9.73
CA VAL A 19 15.33 -14.22 10.91
C VAL A 19 15.99 -12.90 10.52
N HIS A 20 16.75 -12.89 9.43
CA HIS A 20 17.40 -11.67 8.93
C HIS A 20 16.35 -10.63 8.51
N GLU A 21 15.32 -11.05 7.78
CA GLU A 21 14.25 -10.16 7.33
C GLU A 21 13.44 -9.61 8.51
N GLU A 22 13.11 -10.44 9.51
CA GLU A 22 12.47 -10.00 10.75
C GLU A 22 13.34 -9.00 11.53
N TRP A 23 14.65 -9.25 11.62
CA TRP A 23 15.59 -8.37 12.34
C TRP A 23 15.80 -7.04 11.62
N PHE A 24 15.88 -7.06 10.29
CA PHE A 24 15.91 -5.84 9.49
C PHE A 24 14.59 -5.10 9.65
N ALA A 25 13.45 -5.68 9.28
CA ALA A 25 12.15 -5.05 9.36
C ALA A 25 11.86 -4.51 10.77
N ALA A 26 12.30 -5.22 11.82
CA ALA A 26 12.17 -4.82 13.21
C ALA A 26 12.61 -3.39 13.49
N ARG A 27 13.74 -2.98 12.90
CA ARG A 27 14.35 -1.66 13.09
C ARG A 27 13.51 -0.53 12.49
N TRP A 28 12.77 -0.81 11.42
CA TRP A 28 11.92 0.16 10.73
C TRP A 28 10.42 -0.04 10.96
N ARG A 29 10.01 -0.95 11.85
CA ARG A 29 8.58 -1.20 12.17
C ARG A 29 7.82 0.08 12.49
N GLN A 30 8.45 1.02 13.18
CA GLN A 30 7.81 2.29 13.51
C GLN A 30 7.68 3.22 12.30
N ALA A 31 8.67 3.25 11.40
CA ALA A 31 8.60 4.01 10.15
C ALA A 31 7.52 3.43 9.22
N LEU A 32 7.48 2.10 9.07
CA LEU A 32 6.44 1.41 8.29
C LEU A 32 5.04 1.69 8.84
N ARG A 33 4.85 1.60 10.17
CA ARG A 33 3.56 1.93 10.81
C ARG A 33 3.18 3.40 10.64
N ARG A 34 4.14 4.32 10.60
CA ARG A 34 3.87 5.75 10.33
C ARG A 34 3.42 5.93 8.89
N GLU A 35 4.03 5.21 7.96
CA GLU A 35 3.68 5.27 6.55
C GLU A 35 2.30 4.68 6.26
N ASP A 36 1.98 3.52 6.85
CA ASP A 36 0.65 2.92 6.75
C ASP A 36 -0.44 3.88 7.26
N ARG A 37 -0.17 4.56 8.38
CA ARG A 37 -1.10 5.58 8.92
C ARG A 37 -1.24 6.75 7.98
N ARG A 38 -0.13 7.31 7.47
CA ARG A 38 -0.18 8.41 6.50
C ARG A 38 -1.00 8.04 5.26
N ARG A 39 -0.82 6.82 4.75
CA ARG A 39 -1.58 6.32 3.60
C ARG A 39 -3.07 6.15 3.93
N ALA A 40 -3.40 5.65 5.12
CA ALA A 40 -4.78 5.53 5.59
C ALA A 40 -5.45 6.89 5.85
N ASP A 41 -4.72 7.86 6.39
CA ASP A 41 -5.23 9.20 6.66
C ASP A 41 -5.46 9.99 5.35
N ALA A 42 -4.57 9.84 4.36
CA ALA A 42 -4.78 10.37 3.02
C ALA A 42 -6.05 9.79 2.37
N PHE A 43 -6.28 8.47 2.50
CA PHE A 43 -7.51 7.85 2.03
C PHE A 43 -8.76 8.39 2.74
N ARG A 44 -8.70 8.57 4.07
CA ARG A 44 -9.80 9.14 4.86
C ARG A 44 -10.10 10.59 4.46
N ALA A 45 -9.10 11.41 4.19
CA ALA A 45 -9.29 12.79 3.74
C ALA A 45 -10.05 12.83 2.40
N VAL A 46 -9.70 11.95 1.45
CA VAL A 46 -10.43 11.83 0.17
C VAL A 46 -11.87 11.34 0.38
N LEU A 47 -12.08 10.37 1.26
CA LEU A 47 -13.43 9.86 1.57
C LEU A 47 -14.30 10.94 2.23
N LEU A 48 -13.74 11.72 3.16
CA LEU A 48 -14.46 12.84 3.78
C LEU A 48 -14.84 13.91 2.74
N ARG A 49 -13.91 14.22 1.83
CA ARG A 49 -14.15 15.14 0.71
C ARG A 49 -15.28 14.67 -0.20
N SER A 50 -15.33 13.37 -0.54
CA SER A 50 -16.41 12.82 -1.38
C SER A 50 -17.77 12.78 -0.68
N LEU A 51 -17.77 12.74 0.66
CA LEU A 51 -18.97 12.87 1.49
C LEU A 51 -19.40 14.34 1.71
N GLY A 52 -18.72 15.32 1.10
CA GLY A 52 -19.02 16.74 1.22
C GLY A 52 -18.55 17.38 2.53
N VAL A 53 -17.70 16.69 3.31
CA VAL A 53 -17.10 17.24 4.52
C VAL A 53 -15.84 18.02 4.14
N ASP A 54 -15.80 19.29 4.49
CA ASP A 54 -14.61 20.11 4.35
C ASP A 54 -13.52 19.64 5.32
N ASP A 55 -12.50 18.97 4.79
CA ASP A 55 -11.32 18.56 5.55
C ASP A 55 -10.27 19.69 5.58
N PRO A 56 -9.74 20.07 6.75
CA PRO A 56 -8.78 21.17 6.89
C PRO A 56 -7.41 20.90 6.25
N ALA A 57 -7.07 19.66 5.92
CA ALA A 57 -5.84 19.31 5.22
C ALA A 57 -6.01 19.28 3.69
N SER A 58 -7.18 19.67 3.16
CA SER A 58 -7.48 19.56 1.74
C SER A 58 -6.56 20.37 0.83
N TYR A 59 -5.99 21.48 1.30
CA TYR A 59 -5.01 22.26 0.54
C TYR A 59 -3.60 21.65 0.61
N GLU A 60 -3.19 21.13 1.77
CA GLU A 60 -1.88 20.51 2.00
C GLU A 60 -1.74 19.13 1.34
N THR A 61 -2.87 18.50 0.99
CA THR A 61 -2.89 17.17 0.36
C THR A 61 -3.16 17.21 -1.14
N LEU A 62 -3.21 18.41 -1.75
CA LEU A 62 -3.39 18.56 -3.21
C LEU A 62 -2.27 17.87 -4.01
N ASP A 63 -1.04 17.90 -3.51
CA ASP A 63 0.10 17.23 -4.15
C ASP A 63 -0.02 15.69 -4.19
N LEU A 64 -0.90 15.14 -3.35
CA LEU A 64 -1.15 13.71 -3.27
C LEU A 64 -2.24 13.27 -4.26
N VAL A 65 -3.03 14.20 -4.79
CA VAL A 65 -4.15 13.92 -5.71
C VAL A 65 -3.71 13.07 -6.91
N PRO A 66 -2.57 13.31 -7.58
CA PRO A 66 -2.15 12.48 -8.72
C PRO A 66 -1.93 11.00 -8.35
N TYR A 67 -1.36 10.74 -7.16
CA TYR A 67 -1.10 9.38 -6.68
C TYR A 67 -2.41 8.67 -6.29
N LEU A 68 -3.34 9.42 -5.68
CA LEU A 68 -4.66 8.91 -5.31
C LEU A 68 -5.50 8.56 -6.53
N VAL A 69 -5.44 9.38 -7.58
CA VAL A 69 -6.10 9.10 -8.87
C VAL A 69 -5.52 7.84 -9.53
N ALA A 70 -4.20 7.65 -9.49
CA ALA A 70 -3.55 6.45 -10.03
C ALA A 70 -3.97 5.17 -9.27
N ASP A 71 -3.96 5.20 -7.93
CA ASP A 71 -4.40 4.08 -7.09
C ASP A 71 -5.90 3.75 -7.31
N LEU A 72 -6.74 4.79 -7.44
CA LEU A 72 -8.17 4.64 -7.76
C LEU A 72 -8.37 4.00 -9.13
N HIS A 73 -7.60 4.41 -10.13
CA HIS A 73 -7.68 3.85 -11.48
C HIS A 73 -7.26 2.36 -11.47
N GLU A 74 -6.19 1.99 -10.76
CA GLU A 74 -5.78 0.58 -10.65
C GLU A 74 -6.83 -0.27 -9.92
N TRP A 75 -7.42 0.25 -8.84
CA TRP A 75 -8.53 -0.41 -8.16
C TRP A 75 -9.77 -0.55 -9.06
N HIS A 76 -10.12 0.52 -9.78
CA HIS A 76 -11.26 0.52 -10.70
C HIS A 76 -11.09 -0.54 -11.80
N ARG A 77 -9.89 -0.61 -12.39
CA ARG A 77 -9.53 -1.64 -13.38
C ARG A 77 -9.68 -3.07 -12.84
N ARG A 78 -9.36 -3.31 -11.57
CA ARG A 78 -9.52 -4.64 -10.93
C ARG A 78 -10.98 -4.96 -10.60
N THR A 79 -11.78 -3.94 -10.30
CA THR A 79 -13.18 -4.08 -9.90
C THR A 79 -14.11 -4.30 -11.11
N GLY A 80 -13.61 -4.08 -12.33
CA GLY A 80 -14.28 -4.51 -13.57
C GLY A 80 -15.51 -3.68 -13.96
N ARG A 81 -15.65 -2.45 -13.43
CA ARG A 81 -16.70 -1.52 -13.89
C ARG A 81 -16.23 -0.80 -15.16
N GLU A 82 -17.09 -0.75 -16.17
CA GLU A 82 -16.75 -0.17 -17.49
C GLU A 82 -16.65 1.36 -17.48
N ARG A 83 -17.32 2.04 -16.53
CA ARG A 83 -17.30 3.50 -16.39
C ARG A 83 -17.39 3.91 -14.92
N PHE A 84 -16.60 4.91 -14.54
CA PHE A 84 -16.91 5.72 -13.37
C PHE A 84 -18.17 6.53 -13.71
N GLY A 85 -19.20 6.47 -12.87
CA GLY A 85 -20.58 6.84 -13.19
C GLY A 85 -20.86 8.33 -13.49
N ASP A 86 -19.88 9.15 -13.87
CA ASP A 86 -20.14 10.54 -14.27
C ASP A 86 -19.27 11.02 -15.46
N THR A 87 -19.88 11.93 -16.22
CA THR A 87 -19.46 12.48 -17.51
C THR A 87 -18.26 13.43 -17.33
N GLY A 88 -17.03 12.88 -17.40
CA GLY A 88 -15.82 13.72 -17.44
C GLY A 88 -14.53 13.02 -17.04
N VAL A 89 -14.62 11.88 -16.35
CA VAL A 89 -13.46 11.05 -16.00
C VAL A 89 -13.59 9.72 -16.72
N CYS A 90 -13.06 9.67 -17.95
CA CYS A 90 -12.66 8.39 -18.52
C CYS A 90 -11.40 7.90 -17.77
N CYS A 91 -11.23 6.58 -17.76
CA CYS A 91 -9.96 5.92 -17.42
C CYS A 91 -8.74 6.69 -17.94
#